data_AF-A0A3N7HU77-F1
#
_entry.id   AF-A0A3N7HU77-F1
#
_cell.length_a   1.000
_cell.length_b   1.000
_cell.length_c   1.000
_cell.angle_alpha   90.00
_cell.angle_beta   90.00
_cell.angle_gamma   90.00
#
_symmetry.space_group_name_H-M   'P 1'
#
loop_
_entity.id
_entity.type
_entity.pdbx_description
1 polymer ?
#
loop_
_entity_poly.entity_id
_entity_poly.type
_entity_poly.pdbx_seq_one_letter_code
_entity_poly.pdbx_strand_id
1 'polypeptide(L)'
;MLLWPPVWPCRRTCAVGRSRASGSAMSYESSSLLDKVRIADKLTRMRSNLIRLISSAIAVLAIGVVASPFAASPDLPPLSRSLPSTSAMPSLDAATGWINSAPLAQADLRGKVVLVDFWTYSCINCLRTLPYVRAWAQKYRAAGLVVVGVHTPEFEFEQQAANVQRAVSDLRIDYPVALDSRHAVWQAFGNRAWPALYFVDAQGRIRHRQYGEGGYEDAERLIQQLLKEAGRGQAVPTGLVAPQGDSTQAAPSAVTAESGETYVGFDRASGFTSSDGALRHAREHTYAGAPSLRTNEWTLAGTWKVEDEFALLRQPGGRITYRFRARDLHLVLGSDNGQPVRFRVSIDGRPPGQDHGADTDAQGRGTVQSQRLYQLVRQASPHAERTFEIEFLDPGVRAYAFTFG
;
A
#
# COMPACT_ATOMS: atom_id res chain seq x y z
N MET A 1 -29.42 -15.05 -10.52
CA MET A 1 -29.39 -14.96 -12.00
C MET A 1 -28.31 -13.94 -12.31
N LEU A 2 -27.04 -14.27 -12.56
CA LEU A 2 -26.44 -15.37 -13.31
C LEU A 2 -25.41 -16.15 -12.48
N LEU A 3 -25.37 -17.46 -12.73
CA LEU A 3 -24.50 -18.49 -12.14
C LEU A 3 -23.41 -18.86 -13.16
N TRP A 4 -22.17 -19.04 -12.73
CA TRP A 4 -21.13 -19.74 -13.51
C TRP A 4 -21.00 -21.20 -13.00
N PRO A 5 -20.89 -22.21 -13.88
CA PRO A 5 -20.90 -23.62 -13.50
C PRO A 5 -19.49 -24.21 -13.26
N PRO A 6 -19.40 -25.42 -12.65
CA PRO A 6 -18.13 -26.05 -12.22
C PRO A 6 -17.50 -26.94 -13.30
N VAL A 7 -16.19 -27.20 -13.15
CA VAL A 7 -15.36 -28.06 -14.01
C VAL A 7 -14.97 -29.33 -13.25
N TRP A 8 -15.14 -30.52 -13.86
CA TRP A 8 -14.50 -31.79 -13.46
C TRP A 8 -14.05 -32.60 -14.71
N PRO A 9 -13.13 -33.58 -14.58
CA PRO A 9 -11.98 -33.75 -15.47
C PRO A 9 -12.02 -35.00 -16.37
N CYS A 10 -11.10 -35.09 -17.34
CA CYS A 10 -10.74 -36.36 -17.97
C CYS A 10 -9.21 -36.50 -18.20
N ARG A 11 -8.74 -37.74 -18.06
CA ARG A 11 -7.35 -38.20 -17.85
C ARG A 11 -6.62 -38.64 -19.14
N ARG A 12 -5.29 -38.80 -19.00
CA ARG A 12 -4.33 -39.66 -19.74
C ARG A 12 -3.89 -39.15 -21.13
N THR A 13 -2.64 -39.25 -21.58
CA THR A 13 -1.57 -40.25 -21.36
C THR A 13 -0.17 -39.69 -21.69
N CYS A 14 0.86 -40.30 -21.10
CA CYS A 14 2.28 -40.13 -21.40
C CYS A 14 2.69 -40.64 -22.80
N ALA A 15 3.73 -40.04 -23.39
CA ALA A 15 4.68 -40.76 -24.26
C ALA A 15 6.07 -40.10 -24.23
N VAL A 16 7.06 -40.98 -24.20
CA VAL A 16 8.51 -40.75 -24.07
C VAL A 16 9.14 -40.49 -25.44
N GLY A 17 10.15 -39.62 -25.50
CA GLY A 17 11.02 -39.50 -26.67
C GLY A 17 12.42 -39.00 -26.28
N ARG A 18 13.40 -39.91 -26.25
CA ARG A 18 14.84 -39.61 -26.12
C ARG A 18 15.40 -39.16 -27.47
N SER A 19 16.38 -38.25 -27.44
CA SER A 19 17.48 -38.22 -28.41
C SER A 19 18.71 -37.54 -27.78
N ARG A 20 19.89 -38.04 -28.14
CA ARG A 20 21.23 -37.83 -27.55
C ARG A 20 22.12 -36.97 -28.48
N ALA A 21 23.16 -36.41 -27.86
CA ALA A 21 24.50 -36.08 -28.40
C ALA A 21 24.55 -34.87 -29.37
N SER A 22 25.59 -34.04 -29.43
CA SER A 22 27.03 -34.13 -29.12
C SER A 22 27.61 -32.69 -29.01
N GLY A 23 28.58 -32.39 -28.13
CA GLY A 23 30.00 -32.13 -28.48
C GLY A 23 30.21 -30.92 -29.41
N SER A 24 30.83 -29.81 -29.02
CA SER A 24 32.30 -29.67 -28.94
C SER A 24 32.70 -28.30 -28.35
N ALA A 25 33.91 -28.24 -27.79
CA ALA A 25 34.56 -27.07 -27.19
C ALA A 25 35.48 -26.30 -28.17
N MET A 26 36.09 -25.22 -27.65
CA MET A 26 37.16 -24.35 -28.21
C MET A 26 36.64 -23.23 -29.15
N SER A 27 37.11 -21.98 -29.12
CA SER A 27 38.33 -21.38 -28.55
C SER A 27 38.15 -19.86 -28.41
N TYR A 28 38.88 -19.30 -27.44
CA TYR A 28 39.18 -17.87 -27.29
C TYR A 28 40.06 -17.39 -28.44
N GLU A 29 39.70 -16.29 -29.11
CA GLU A 29 40.65 -15.46 -29.84
C GLU A 29 40.30 -13.97 -29.68
N SER A 30 41.28 -13.25 -29.17
CA SER A 30 41.34 -11.81 -28.98
C SER A 30 41.52 -11.09 -30.31
N SER A 31 40.63 -10.14 -30.66
CA SER A 31 40.88 -9.17 -31.73
C SER A 31 40.92 -7.74 -31.18
N SER A 32 41.89 -7.02 -31.72
CA SER A 32 42.55 -5.81 -31.23
C SER A 32 41.71 -4.54 -31.20
N LEU A 33 42.11 -3.65 -30.28
CA LEU A 33 41.73 -2.24 -30.04
C LEU A 33 41.84 -1.26 -31.24
N LEU A 34 41.91 -1.73 -32.49
CA LEU A 34 42.13 -0.87 -33.67
C LEU A 34 40.85 -0.51 -34.46
N ASP A 35 39.70 -1.11 -34.15
CA ASP A 35 38.42 -0.78 -34.81
C ASP A 35 37.62 0.35 -34.13
N LYS A 36 38.05 0.83 -32.95
CA LYS A 36 37.34 1.89 -32.21
C LYS A 36 37.78 3.32 -32.51
N VAL A 37 38.85 3.52 -33.30
CA VAL A 37 39.38 4.86 -33.62
C VAL A 37 38.83 5.41 -34.95
N ARG A 38 38.15 4.61 -35.78
CA ARG A 38 37.67 5.04 -37.10
C ARG A 38 36.21 5.50 -37.18
N ILE A 39 35.46 5.42 -36.07
CA ILE A 39 34.03 5.80 -36.02
C ILE A 39 33.82 7.15 -35.30
N ALA A 40 34.79 7.62 -34.51
CA ALA A 40 34.69 8.89 -33.78
C ALA A 40 34.95 10.14 -34.64
N ASP A 41 35.63 10.02 -35.78
CA ASP A 41 35.95 11.17 -36.66
C ASP A 41 34.90 11.50 -37.73
N LYS A 42 33.86 10.67 -37.88
CA LYS A 42 32.80 10.88 -38.89
C LYS A 42 31.56 11.61 -38.37
N LEU A 43 31.36 11.71 -37.05
CA LEU A 43 30.19 12.34 -36.44
C LEU A 43 30.40 13.81 -36.01
N THR A 44 31.64 14.29 -36.01
CA THR A 44 31.99 15.68 -35.65
C THR A 44 32.04 16.62 -36.87
N ARG A 45 31.93 16.09 -38.09
CA ARG A 45 31.90 16.85 -39.36
C ARG A 45 30.51 17.06 -39.97
N MET A 46 29.46 16.62 -39.29
CA MET A 46 28.05 16.75 -39.73
C MET A 46 27.26 17.80 -38.92
N ARG A 47 27.97 18.71 -38.24
CA ARG A 47 27.39 19.80 -37.42
C ARG A 47 28.02 21.16 -37.77
N SER A 48 28.10 21.49 -39.06
CA SER A 48 28.41 22.85 -39.52
C SER A 48 28.30 22.87 -41.04
N ASN A 49 27.13 23.23 -41.58
CA ASN A 49 26.93 23.74 -42.95
C ASN A 49 25.46 23.96 -43.33
N LEU A 50 24.51 23.89 -42.38
CA LEU A 50 23.09 24.22 -42.64
C LEU A 50 22.70 25.62 -42.15
N ILE A 51 23.61 26.59 -42.29
CA ILE A 51 23.35 28.01 -42.09
C ILE A 51 24.11 28.75 -43.20
N ARG A 52 23.37 29.50 -44.04
CA ARG A 52 23.78 30.36 -45.18
C ARG A 52 23.60 29.75 -46.57
N LEU A 53 22.38 29.85 -47.09
CA LEU A 53 22.10 30.21 -48.48
C LEU A 53 20.76 30.98 -48.49
N ILE A 54 20.84 32.28 -48.74
CA ILE A 54 19.73 33.22 -48.87
C ILE A 54 19.62 33.59 -50.36
N SER A 55 18.40 33.89 -50.81
CA SER A 55 18.03 34.69 -52.00
C SER A 55 17.94 33.89 -53.31
N SER A 56 16.86 33.90 -54.13
CA SER A 56 15.80 34.88 -54.36
C SER A 56 14.62 34.27 -55.16
N ALA A 57 13.47 34.96 -55.12
CA ALA A 57 12.39 35.03 -56.12
C ALA A 57 11.21 34.03 -56.03
N ILE A 58 9.98 34.50 -55.71
CA ILE A 58 8.98 35.07 -56.63
C ILE A 58 7.71 35.42 -55.81
N ALA A 59 7.06 36.52 -56.20
CA ALA A 59 5.97 37.20 -55.52
C ALA A 59 4.55 36.68 -55.85
N VAL A 60 3.59 37.19 -55.07
CA VAL A 60 2.13 37.33 -55.32
C VAL A 60 1.24 36.16 -54.91
N LEU A 61 0.55 36.29 -53.77
CA LEU A 61 -0.92 36.32 -53.74
C LEU A 61 -1.41 36.94 -52.42
N ALA A 62 -2.08 38.09 -52.52
CA ALA A 62 -2.82 38.70 -51.43
C ALA A 62 -4.17 37.99 -51.27
N ILE A 63 -4.43 37.42 -50.10
CA ILE A 63 -5.78 37.05 -49.65
C ILE A 63 -5.94 37.58 -48.23
N GLY A 64 -6.91 38.48 -48.04
CA GLY A 64 -7.19 39.16 -46.80
C GLY A 64 -7.59 38.19 -45.69
N VAL A 65 -6.92 38.30 -44.54
CA VAL A 65 -7.37 37.70 -43.29
C VAL A 65 -8.33 38.69 -42.63
N VAL A 66 -9.62 38.39 -42.73
CA VAL A 66 -10.65 39.01 -41.91
C VAL A 66 -10.39 38.60 -40.46
N ALA A 67 -10.03 39.57 -39.62
CA ALA A 67 -9.95 39.37 -38.18
C ALA A 67 -11.35 39.02 -37.66
N SER A 68 -11.57 37.75 -37.35
CA SER A 68 -12.77 37.32 -36.63
C SER A 68 -12.63 37.74 -35.17
N PRO A 69 -13.62 38.42 -34.57
CA PRO A 69 -13.58 38.73 -33.15
C PRO A 69 -13.62 37.42 -32.36
N PHE A 70 -12.70 37.28 -31.40
CA PHE A 70 -12.72 36.22 -30.40
C PHE A 70 -14.12 36.14 -29.78
N ALA A 71 -14.84 35.06 -30.08
CA ALA A 71 -16.06 34.73 -29.37
C ALA A 71 -15.68 34.51 -27.91
N ALA A 72 -16.25 35.33 -27.02
CA ALA A 72 -16.21 35.12 -25.59
C ALA A 72 -16.69 33.69 -25.30
N SER A 73 -15.88 32.93 -24.57
CA SER A 73 -16.27 31.60 -24.10
C SER A 73 -17.50 31.75 -23.22
N PRO A 74 -18.52 30.88 -23.34
CA PRO A 74 -19.66 30.93 -22.44
C PRO A 74 -19.19 30.65 -21.02
N ASP A 75 -19.56 31.54 -20.09
CA ASP A 75 -19.33 31.38 -18.66
C ASP A 75 -19.83 30.00 -18.20
N LEU A 76 -18.91 29.20 -17.65
CA LEU A 76 -19.28 27.98 -16.95
C LEU A 76 -20.11 28.36 -15.71
N PRO A 77 -21.28 27.76 -15.50
CA PRO A 77 -22.06 28.03 -14.29
C PRO A 77 -21.24 27.64 -13.05
N PRO A 78 -21.35 28.39 -11.94
CA PRO A 78 -20.63 28.07 -10.71
C PRO A 78 -21.05 26.67 -10.24
N LEU A 79 -20.06 25.79 -10.02
CA LEU A 79 -20.22 24.48 -9.39
C LEU A 79 -20.69 24.66 -7.94
N SER A 80 -21.98 24.92 -7.77
CA SER A 80 -22.70 24.93 -6.49
C SER A 80 -23.77 23.85 -6.50
N ARG A 81 -23.42 22.65 -6.98
CA ARG A 81 -24.28 21.49 -6.82
C ARG A 81 -24.01 20.92 -5.43
N SER A 82 -24.89 21.22 -4.47
CA SER A 82 -24.88 20.57 -3.17
C SER A 82 -24.83 19.05 -3.40
N LEU A 83 -23.77 18.38 -2.94
CA LEU A 83 -23.63 16.94 -3.11
C LEU A 83 -24.85 16.22 -2.53
N PRO A 84 -25.45 15.24 -3.23
CA PRO A 84 -26.59 14.48 -2.72
C PRO A 84 -26.24 13.85 -1.38
N SER A 85 -27.09 14.05 -0.37
CA SER A 85 -26.89 13.40 0.93
C SER A 85 -27.34 11.93 0.86
N THR A 86 -26.50 11.02 1.37
CA THR A 86 -26.75 9.58 1.30
C THR A 86 -27.46 9.03 2.55
N SER A 87 -27.14 9.52 3.76
CA SER A 87 -27.80 9.15 5.02
C SER A 87 -27.36 10.04 6.19
N ALA A 88 -28.04 9.98 7.33
CA ALA A 88 -27.46 10.47 8.59
C ALA A 88 -26.21 9.66 8.96
N MET A 89 -25.26 10.27 9.66
CA MET A 89 -24.12 9.55 10.24
C MET A 89 -24.63 8.60 11.35
N PRO A 90 -24.23 7.32 11.36
CA PRO A 90 -24.50 6.43 12.48
C PRO A 90 -23.85 6.91 13.79
N SER A 91 -24.29 6.37 14.93
CA SER A 91 -23.68 6.71 16.22
C SER A 91 -22.33 6.02 16.40
N LEU A 92 -21.46 6.63 17.21
CA LEU A 92 -20.17 6.08 17.66
C LEU A 92 -20.28 5.45 19.06
N ASP A 93 -21.45 5.44 19.69
CA ASP A 93 -21.66 5.01 21.09
C ASP A 93 -21.29 3.53 21.33
N ALA A 94 -21.26 2.72 20.27
CA ALA A 94 -20.89 1.31 20.36
C ALA A 94 -19.37 1.09 20.47
N ALA A 95 -18.56 2.16 20.33
CA ALA A 95 -17.12 2.12 20.55
C ALA A 95 -16.81 1.59 21.95
N THR A 96 -15.87 0.65 22.01
CA THR A 96 -15.43 -0.04 23.23
C THR A 96 -14.52 0.81 24.13
N GLY A 97 -14.01 1.92 23.61
CA GLY A 97 -13.14 2.84 24.34
C GLY A 97 -12.75 4.03 23.47
N TRP A 98 -12.06 5.00 24.07
CA TRP A 98 -11.62 6.21 23.40
C TRP A 98 -10.19 6.57 23.82
N ILE A 99 -9.44 7.11 22.87
CA ILE A 99 -8.10 7.66 23.06
C ILE A 99 -8.11 9.12 22.59
N ASN A 100 -7.35 9.98 23.25
CA ASN A 100 -7.26 11.43 23.01
C ASN A 100 -8.56 12.23 23.21
N SER A 101 -9.65 11.61 23.67
CA SER A 101 -10.87 12.30 24.08
C SER A 101 -11.74 11.44 25.00
N ALA A 102 -12.72 12.09 25.67
CA ALA A 102 -13.90 11.40 26.14
C ALA A 102 -14.74 10.89 24.95
N PRO A 103 -15.71 9.98 25.16
CA PRO A 103 -16.64 9.56 24.11
C PRO A 103 -17.35 10.75 23.46
N LEU A 104 -17.39 10.79 22.12
CA LEU A 104 -18.09 11.81 21.37
C LEU A 104 -19.47 11.30 20.93
N ALA A 105 -20.52 11.92 21.46
CA ALA A 105 -21.88 11.68 21.01
C ALA A 105 -22.19 12.47 19.74
N GLN A 106 -23.24 12.08 19.01
CA GLN A 106 -23.66 12.83 17.82
C GLN A 106 -23.97 14.31 18.10
N ALA A 107 -24.46 14.63 19.29
CA ALA A 107 -24.76 16.00 19.71
C ALA A 107 -23.48 16.87 19.78
N ASP A 108 -22.36 16.30 20.22
CA ASP A 108 -21.07 17.01 20.33
C ASP A 108 -20.47 17.39 18.97
N LEU A 109 -20.92 16.68 17.92
CA LEU A 109 -20.46 16.81 16.54
C LEU A 109 -21.38 17.68 15.68
N ARG A 110 -22.58 18.06 16.17
CA ARG A 110 -23.49 18.94 15.45
C ARG A 110 -22.88 20.32 15.20
N GLY A 111 -23.11 20.86 14.01
CA GLY A 111 -22.56 22.16 13.60
C GLY A 111 -21.09 22.11 13.16
N LYS A 112 -20.46 20.93 13.17
CA LYS A 112 -19.07 20.70 12.76
C LYS A 112 -19.03 19.83 11.51
N VAL A 113 -18.03 20.05 10.66
CA VAL A 113 -17.72 19.09 9.61
C VAL A 113 -16.95 17.95 10.26
N VAL A 114 -17.34 16.71 10.02
CA VAL A 114 -16.67 15.53 10.60
C VAL A 114 -16.07 14.67 9.50
N LEU A 115 -14.81 14.30 9.67
CA LEU A 115 -14.15 13.25 8.92
C LEU A 115 -14.03 12.03 9.82
N VAL A 116 -14.70 10.93 9.46
CA VAL A 116 -14.52 9.64 10.12
C VAL A 116 -13.53 8.83 9.29
N ASP A 117 -12.41 8.43 9.90
CA ASP A 117 -11.33 7.67 9.29
C ASP A 117 -11.28 6.26 9.89
N PHE A 118 -11.74 5.26 9.14
CA PHE A 118 -11.62 3.85 9.54
C PHE A 118 -10.24 3.35 9.19
N TRP A 119 -9.50 2.92 10.21
CA TRP A 119 -8.11 2.52 10.07
C TRP A 119 -7.77 1.36 11.01
N THR A 120 -6.66 0.69 10.73
CA THR A 120 -5.95 -0.17 11.68
C THR A 120 -4.45 0.08 11.58
N TYR A 121 -3.71 -0.08 12.67
CA TYR A 121 -2.33 0.41 12.74
C TYR A 121 -1.30 -0.49 12.03
N SER A 122 -1.63 -1.75 11.73
CA SER A 122 -0.77 -2.63 10.93
C SER A 122 -1.08 -2.61 9.43
N CYS A 123 -2.10 -1.86 8.98
CA CYS A 123 -2.45 -1.75 7.57
C CYS A 123 -1.57 -0.72 6.85
N ILE A 124 -0.80 -1.15 5.84
CA ILE A 124 0.09 -0.27 5.09
C ILE A 124 -0.66 0.88 4.38
N ASN A 125 -1.83 0.62 3.81
CA ASN A 125 -2.63 1.63 3.14
C ASN A 125 -3.14 2.70 4.12
N CYS A 126 -3.47 2.30 5.35
CA CYS A 126 -3.81 3.23 6.43
C CYS A 126 -2.59 4.09 6.82
N LEU A 127 -1.41 3.47 6.98
CA LEU A 127 -0.19 4.19 7.33
C LEU A 127 0.22 5.25 6.30
N ARG A 128 -0.02 5.00 5.00
CA ARG A 128 0.23 5.97 3.91
C ARG A 128 -0.86 7.04 3.79
N THR A 129 -2.07 6.75 4.23
CA THR A 129 -3.18 7.74 4.30
C THR A 129 -3.01 8.69 5.48
N LEU A 130 -2.46 8.20 6.59
CA LEU A 130 -2.37 8.91 7.86
C LEU A 130 -1.70 10.30 7.80
N PRO A 131 -0.60 10.54 7.05
CA PRO A 131 -0.03 11.88 6.91
C PRO A 131 -1.04 12.94 6.44
N TYR A 132 -1.93 12.58 5.52
CA TYR A 132 -2.98 13.48 5.01
C TYR A 132 -4.03 13.75 6.08
N VAL A 133 -4.52 12.71 6.74
CA VAL A 133 -5.53 12.83 7.80
C VAL A 133 -5.02 13.70 8.95
N ARG A 134 -3.77 13.51 9.41
CA ARG A 134 -3.12 14.38 10.41
C ARG A 134 -3.03 15.83 9.93
N ALA A 135 -2.58 16.04 8.69
CA ALA A 135 -2.42 17.39 8.14
C ALA A 135 -3.77 18.11 8.02
N TRP A 136 -4.84 17.43 7.61
CA TRP A 136 -6.19 17.99 7.57
C TRP A 136 -6.73 18.28 8.97
N ALA A 137 -6.56 17.33 9.90
CA ALA A 137 -6.98 17.50 11.30
C ALA A 137 -6.36 18.76 11.90
N GLN A 138 -5.06 19.01 11.67
CA GLN A 138 -4.37 20.20 12.15
C GLN A 138 -4.86 21.47 11.42
N LYS A 139 -4.82 21.46 10.09
CA LYS A 139 -5.07 22.64 9.25
C LYS A 139 -6.48 23.20 9.38
N TYR A 140 -7.48 22.32 9.45
CA TYR A 140 -8.89 22.71 9.42
C TYR A 140 -9.56 22.72 10.79
N ARG A 141 -8.83 22.40 11.87
CA ARG A 141 -9.37 22.41 13.25
C ARG A 141 -10.07 23.72 13.60
N ALA A 142 -9.37 24.84 13.39
CA ALA A 142 -9.89 26.17 13.70
C ALA A 142 -11.06 26.59 12.80
N ALA A 143 -11.15 26.01 11.59
CA ALA A 143 -12.26 26.22 10.67
C ALA A 143 -13.49 25.39 11.02
N GLY A 144 -13.40 24.44 11.97
CA GLY A 144 -14.53 23.63 12.43
C GLY A 144 -14.54 22.19 11.91
N LEU A 145 -13.42 21.67 11.39
CA LEU A 145 -13.26 20.24 11.13
C LEU A 145 -12.98 19.49 12.44
N VAL A 146 -13.67 18.37 12.63
CA VAL A 146 -13.33 17.34 13.61
C VAL A 146 -12.97 16.06 12.87
N VAL A 147 -11.82 15.50 13.16
CA VAL A 147 -11.44 14.17 12.68
C VAL A 147 -11.65 13.17 13.82
N VAL A 148 -12.27 12.03 13.51
CA VAL A 148 -12.39 10.90 14.42
C VAL A 148 -11.81 9.67 13.73
N GLY A 149 -10.71 9.15 14.25
CA GLY A 149 -10.18 7.87 13.81
C GLY A 149 -10.96 6.73 14.44
N VAL A 150 -11.65 5.90 13.67
CA VAL A 150 -12.28 4.68 14.17
C VAL A 150 -11.30 3.53 13.95
N HIS A 151 -10.58 3.17 15.02
CA HIS A 151 -9.66 2.04 14.98
C HIS A 151 -10.48 0.74 15.02
N THR A 152 -10.57 0.06 13.89
CA THR A 152 -11.25 -1.24 13.77
C THR A 152 -10.19 -2.30 13.49
N PRO A 153 -10.02 -3.31 14.36
CA PRO A 153 -8.91 -4.24 14.28
C PRO A 153 -9.09 -5.24 13.14
N GLU A 154 -8.01 -5.51 12.42
CA GLU A 154 -7.93 -6.61 11.45
C GLU A 154 -7.48 -7.92 12.11
N PHE A 155 -6.65 -7.83 13.15
CA PHE A 155 -6.15 -8.97 13.91
C PHE A 155 -6.50 -8.86 15.41
N GLU A 156 -6.52 -9.97 16.12
CA GLU A 156 -6.84 -10.03 17.55
C GLU A 156 -5.93 -9.11 18.39
N PHE A 157 -4.64 -9.03 18.06
CA PHE A 157 -3.71 -8.20 18.81
C PHE A 157 -4.01 -6.70 18.73
N GLU A 158 -4.75 -6.27 17.71
CA GLU A 158 -5.17 -4.89 17.51
C GLU A 158 -6.43 -4.55 18.33
N GLN A 159 -7.12 -5.55 18.91
CA GLN A 159 -8.24 -5.33 19.84
C GLN A 159 -7.75 -4.81 21.20
N GLN A 160 -6.47 -5.03 21.54
CA GLN A 160 -5.89 -4.64 22.81
C GLN A 160 -5.65 -3.13 22.87
N ALA A 161 -6.42 -2.44 23.72
CA ALA A 161 -6.34 -0.97 23.86
C ALA A 161 -4.93 -0.45 24.13
N ALA A 162 -4.10 -1.18 24.87
CA ALA A 162 -2.71 -0.81 25.15
C ALA A 162 -1.83 -0.80 23.88
N ASN A 163 -2.05 -1.73 22.96
CA ASN A 163 -1.33 -1.77 21.69
C ASN A 163 -1.76 -0.60 20.80
N VAL A 164 -3.07 -0.34 20.71
CA VAL A 164 -3.60 0.80 19.96
C VAL A 164 -3.10 2.12 20.54
N GLN A 165 -3.05 2.27 21.87
CA GLN A 165 -2.52 3.46 22.54
C GLN A 165 -1.05 3.71 22.19
N ARG A 166 -0.23 2.66 22.16
CA ARG A 166 1.17 2.77 21.74
C ARG A 166 1.26 3.18 20.28
N ALA A 167 0.49 2.54 19.40
CA ALA A 167 0.47 2.88 17.98
C ALA A 167 0.00 4.33 17.73
N VAL A 168 -1.04 4.80 18.41
CA VAL A 168 -1.52 6.19 18.35
C VAL A 168 -0.40 7.16 18.73
N SER A 169 0.36 6.86 19.78
CA SER A 169 1.52 7.66 20.20
C SER A 169 2.64 7.64 19.14
N ASP A 170 3.09 6.44 18.73
CA ASP A 170 4.20 6.26 17.78
C ASP A 170 3.89 6.90 16.42
N LEU A 171 2.63 6.83 16.00
CA LEU A 171 2.14 7.40 14.76
C LEU A 171 1.74 8.88 14.88
N ARG A 172 1.90 9.50 16.06
CA ARG A 172 1.62 10.92 16.31
C ARG A 172 0.19 11.31 15.91
N ILE A 173 -0.78 10.51 16.36
CA ILE A 173 -2.20 10.77 16.17
C ILE A 173 -2.70 11.56 17.37
N ASP A 174 -3.02 12.84 17.16
CA ASP A 174 -3.47 13.76 18.22
C ASP A 174 -5.00 13.98 18.23
N TYR A 175 -5.70 13.54 17.18
CA TYR A 175 -7.15 13.63 17.09
C TYR A 175 -7.84 12.48 17.86
N PRO A 176 -9.13 12.63 18.21
CA PRO A 176 -9.93 11.57 18.86
C PRO A 176 -9.87 10.24 18.12
N VAL A 177 -9.67 9.15 18.86
CA VAL A 177 -9.70 7.79 18.32
C VAL A 177 -10.74 6.96 19.08
N ALA A 178 -11.73 6.44 18.36
CA ALA A 178 -12.71 5.49 18.87
C ALA A 178 -12.19 4.06 18.66
N LEU A 179 -12.18 3.24 19.72
CA LEU A 179 -11.80 1.84 19.66
C LEU A 179 -13.02 0.99 19.29
N ASP A 180 -13.03 0.39 18.10
CA ASP A 180 -14.12 -0.46 17.62
C ASP A 180 -13.75 -1.96 17.67
N SER A 181 -13.28 -2.44 18.82
CA SER A 181 -12.78 -3.82 18.96
C SER A 181 -13.83 -4.91 18.68
N ARG A 182 -15.12 -4.55 18.64
CA ARG A 182 -16.24 -5.46 18.33
C ARG A 182 -16.86 -5.20 16.96
N HIS A 183 -16.26 -4.36 16.12
CA HIS A 183 -16.73 -4.00 14.77
C HIS A 183 -18.16 -3.41 14.73
N ALA A 184 -18.67 -2.90 15.85
CA ALA A 184 -20.05 -2.43 15.94
C ALA A 184 -20.22 -1.08 15.21
N VAL A 185 -19.24 -0.19 15.33
CA VAL A 185 -19.23 1.09 14.59
C VAL A 185 -19.04 0.84 13.10
N TRP A 186 -18.09 -0.04 12.74
CA TRP A 186 -17.83 -0.50 11.38
C TRP A 186 -19.11 -1.02 10.71
N GLN A 187 -19.84 -1.92 11.37
CA GLN A 187 -21.09 -2.48 10.87
C GLN A 187 -22.18 -1.42 10.74
N ALA A 188 -22.31 -0.51 11.71
CA ALA A 188 -23.28 0.58 11.65
C ALA A 188 -23.06 1.52 10.46
N PHE A 189 -21.80 1.77 10.09
CA PHE A 189 -21.43 2.53 8.89
C PHE A 189 -21.54 1.72 7.58
N GLY A 190 -21.80 0.42 7.68
CA GLY A 190 -21.78 -0.50 6.55
C GLY A 190 -20.42 -0.53 5.85
N ASN A 191 -19.33 -0.28 6.60
CA ASN A 191 -17.99 -0.23 6.06
C ASN A 191 -17.50 -1.62 5.60
N ARG A 192 -16.57 -1.64 4.65
CA ARG A 192 -16.03 -2.87 4.03
C ARG A 192 -14.55 -2.80 3.68
N ALA A 193 -13.85 -1.72 4.02
CA ALA A 193 -12.47 -1.51 3.62
C ALA A 193 -11.66 -0.74 4.65
N TRP A 194 -10.35 -0.99 4.63
CA TRP A 194 -9.32 -0.16 5.26
C TRP A 194 -8.39 0.41 4.18
N PRO A 195 -8.00 1.69 4.26
CA PRO A 195 -8.68 2.74 5.00
C PRO A 195 -10.06 3.05 4.39
N ALA A 196 -10.94 3.71 5.14
CA ALA A 196 -12.16 4.29 4.59
C ALA A 196 -12.47 5.65 5.23
N LEU A 197 -12.78 6.64 4.40
CA LEU A 197 -13.10 8.01 4.83
C LEU A 197 -14.57 8.31 4.61
N TYR A 198 -15.23 8.83 5.63
CA TYR A 198 -16.61 9.30 5.56
C TYR A 198 -16.65 10.80 5.87
N PHE A 199 -17.22 11.57 4.94
CA PHE A 199 -17.28 13.03 5.03
C PHE A 199 -18.69 13.44 5.42
N VAL A 200 -18.80 14.09 6.58
CA VAL A 200 -20.07 14.42 7.23
C VAL A 200 -20.18 15.93 7.35
N ASP A 201 -21.31 16.48 6.91
CA ASP A 201 -21.58 17.91 7.00
C ASP A 201 -21.96 18.36 8.42
N ALA A 202 -22.08 19.69 8.60
CA ALA A 202 -22.50 20.30 9.87
C ALA A 202 -23.90 19.87 10.33
N GLN A 203 -24.72 19.30 9.44
CA GLN A 203 -26.04 18.74 9.74
C GLN A 203 -25.97 17.24 10.08
N GLY A 204 -24.78 16.67 10.27
CA GLY A 204 -24.60 15.28 10.66
C GLY A 204 -24.98 14.29 9.56
N ARG A 205 -24.91 14.70 8.28
CA ARG A 205 -25.26 13.85 7.14
C ARG A 205 -24.01 13.45 6.38
N ILE A 206 -23.92 12.17 5.99
CA ILE A 206 -22.84 11.67 5.14
C ILE A 206 -23.05 12.21 3.73
N ARG A 207 -22.03 12.91 3.22
CA ARG A 207 -21.99 13.55 1.90
C ARG A 207 -21.11 12.81 0.91
N HIS A 208 -20.11 12.09 1.41
CA HIS A 208 -19.26 11.23 0.59
C HIS A 208 -18.66 10.09 1.41
N ARG A 209 -18.30 9.02 0.71
CA ARG A 209 -17.60 7.85 1.25
C ARG A 209 -16.49 7.51 0.28
N GLN A 210 -15.28 7.37 0.78
CA GLN A 210 -14.12 6.94 0.01
C GLN A 210 -13.58 5.64 0.62
N TYR A 211 -13.39 4.63 -0.20
CA TYR A 211 -12.78 3.36 0.21
C TYR A 211 -11.39 3.25 -0.41
N GLY A 212 -10.43 2.79 0.39
CA GLY A 212 -9.05 2.61 -0.01
C GLY A 212 -8.23 3.89 -0.01
N GLU A 213 -6.95 3.70 -0.31
CA GLU A 213 -5.91 4.73 -0.34
C GLU A 213 -5.99 5.62 -1.59
N GLY A 214 -5.66 6.91 -1.46
CA GLY A 214 -5.57 7.86 -2.57
C GLY A 214 -6.65 8.94 -2.55
N GLY A 215 -6.84 9.63 -3.68
CA GLY A 215 -7.90 10.65 -3.82
C GLY A 215 -7.76 11.87 -2.91
N TYR A 216 -6.57 12.11 -2.35
CA TYR A 216 -6.37 13.08 -1.26
C TYR A 216 -6.71 14.52 -1.64
N GLU A 217 -6.42 14.95 -2.86
CA GLU A 217 -6.77 16.30 -3.30
C GLU A 217 -8.28 16.52 -3.35
N ASP A 218 -9.03 15.55 -3.90
CA ASP A 218 -10.48 15.62 -3.99
C ASP A 218 -11.12 15.53 -2.59
N ALA A 219 -10.60 14.66 -1.73
CA ALA A 219 -10.99 14.57 -0.33
C ALA A 219 -10.81 15.90 0.41
N GLU A 220 -9.67 16.57 0.24
CA GLU A 220 -9.41 17.87 0.87
C GLU A 220 -10.30 18.98 0.31
N ARG A 221 -10.52 19.02 -1.01
CA ARG A 221 -11.44 19.98 -1.64
C ARG A 221 -12.86 19.78 -1.10
N LEU A 222 -13.27 18.54 -0.87
CA LEU A 222 -14.55 18.24 -0.25
C LEU A 222 -14.62 18.76 1.19
N ILE A 223 -13.57 18.56 2.00
CA ILE A 223 -13.49 19.14 3.35
C ILE A 223 -13.67 20.67 3.29
N GLN A 224 -12.91 21.34 2.42
CA GLN A 224 -13.02 22.80 2.24
C GLN A 224 -14.43 23.23 1.81
N GLN A 225 -15.07 22.48 0.90
CA GLN A 225 -16.44 22.75 0.46
C GLN A 225 -17.42 22.62 1.62
N LEU A 226 -17.38 21.53 2.38
CA LEU A 226 -18.29 21.30 3.52
C LEU A 226 -18.12 22.37 4.60
N LEU A 227 -16.89 22.83 4.85
CA LEU A 227 -16.62 23.93 5.79
C LEU A 227 -17.21 25.25 5.30
N LYS A 228 -17.12 25.54 4.00
CA LYS A 228 -17.76 26.72 3.38
C LYS A 228 -19.29 26.64 3.48
N GLU A 229 -19.88 25.47 3.16
CA GLU A 229 -21.33 25.21 3.31
C GLU A 229 -21.79 25.38 4.77
N ALA A 230 -20.94 25.07 5.75
CA ALA A 230 -21.21 25.28 7.17
C ALA A 230 -21.09 26.75 7.65
N GLY A 231 -20.96 27.72 6.72
CA GLY A 231 -20.84 29.14 7.05
C GLY A 231 -19.46 29.56 7.54
N ARG A 232 -18.42 28.74 7.35
CA ARG A 232 -17.05 29.01 7.81
C ARG A 232 -16.19 29.72 6.76
N GLY A 233 -16.80 30.20 5.67
CA GLY A 233 -16.12 30.55 4.42
C GLY A 233 -14.91 31.50 4.50
N GLN A 234 -14.93 32.48 5.41
CA GLN A 234 -13.79 33.40 5.59
C GLN A 234 -12.61 32.77 6.35
N ALA A 235 -12.85 31.69 7.09
CA ALA A 235 -11.86 31.01 7.93
C ALA A 235 -11.27 29.74 7.30
N VAL A 236 -11.71 29.33 6.10
CA VAL A 236 -11.23 28.09 5.45
C VAL A 236 -9.95 28.36 4.65
N PRO A 237 -8.79 27.77 5.03
CA PRO A 237 -7.58 27.84 4.23
C PRO A 237 -7.79 27.22 2.83
N THR A 238 -7.25 27.83 1.78
CA THR A 238 -7.54 27.46 0.38
C THR A 238 -6.51 26.55 -0.29
N GLY A 239 -5.24 26.59 0.14
CA GLY A 239 -4.20 25.68 -0.40
C GLY A 239 -4.52 24.21 -0.11
N LEU A 240 -3.89 23.27 -0.81
CA LEU A 240 -3.95 21.84 -0.46
C LEU A 240 -2.73 21.45 0.38
N VAL A 241 -2.84 20.41 1.20
CA VAL A 241 -1.69 19.82 1.89
C VAL A 241 -0.98 18.85 0.96
N ALA A 242 0.34 18.79 1.07
CA ALA A 242 1.19 17.79 0.41
C ALA A 242 2.19 17.23 1.44
N PRO A 243 1.72 16.50 2.46
CA PRO A 243 2.58 15.98 3.50
C PRO A 243 3.58 14.97 2.92
N GLN A 244 4.79 15.00 3.44
CA GLN A 244 5.80 13.97 3.17
C GLN A 244 5.75 12.95 4.30
N GLY A 245 5.45 11.70 3.97
CA GLY A 245 5.54 10.58 4.91
C GLY A 245 6.92 9.94 4.83
N ASP A 246 7.41 9.47 5.98
CA ASP A 246 8.68 8.73 6.08
C ASP A 246 8.40 7.22 6.16
N SER A 247 9.39 6.40 5.76
CA SER A 247 9.32 4.94 5.96
C SER A 247 8.03 4.32 5.36
N THR A 248 7.21 3.65 6.17
CA THR A 248 5.91 3.05 5.83
C THR A 248 4.81 4.07 5.57
N GLN A 249 4.99 5.33 5.99
CA GLN A 249 4.07 6.42 5.66
C GLN A 249 4.40 7.09 4.31
N ALA A 250 5.56 6.78 3.72
CA ALA A 250 5.94 7.32 2.43
C ALA A 250 5.00 6.80 1.33
N ALA A 251 4.78 7.64 0.30
CA ALA A 251 3.90 7.32 -0.81
C ALA A 251 4.28 6.00 -1.49
N PRO A 252 3.29 5.24 -2.01
CA PRO A 252 3.55 4.02 -2.75
C PRO A 252 4.29 4.34 -4.06
N SER A 253 4.73 3.30 -4.76
CA SER A 253 5.22 3.45 -6.13
C SER A 253 4.12 3.99 -7.04
N ALA A 254 4.48 4.81 -8.04
CA ALA A 254 3.55 5.19 -9.11
C ALA A 254 3.11 3.98 -9.96
N VAL A 255 3.87 2.88 -9.87
CA VAL A 255 3.57 1.59 -10.46
C VAL A 255 2.81 0.76 -9.44
N THR A 256 1.59 0.36 -9.77
CA THR A 256 0.76 -0.51 -8.93
C THR A 256 1.44 -1.86 -8.69
N ALA A 257 1.46 -2.32 -7.44
CA ALA A 257 1.90 -3.66 -7.09
C ALA A 257 0.99 -4.72 -7.74
N GLU A 258 1.58 -5.77 -8.31
CA GLU A 258 0.83 -6.95 -8.79
C GLU A 258 0.60 -7.98 -7.67
N SER A 259 1.37 -7.89 -6.60
CA SER A 259 1.13 -8.65 -5.36
C SER A 259 0.16 -7.90 -4.45
N GLY A 260 -0.90 -8.60 -4.02
CA GLY A 260 -1.89 -8.12 -3.08
C GLY A 260 -1.69 -8.71 -1.69
N GLU A 261 -2.43 -8.20 -0.72
CA GLU A 261 -2.40 -8.69 0.66
C GLU A 261 -2.57 -10.21 0.75
N THR A 262 -1.66 -10.86 1.47
CA THR A 262 -1.62 -12.32 1.58
C THR A 262 -1.47 -12.74 3.04
N TYR A 263 -2.52 -13.37 3.56
CA TYR A 263 -2.57 -13.88 4.93
C TYR A 263 -1.79 -15.19 5.07
N VAL A 264 -1.13 -15.34 6.21
CA VAL A 264 -0.34 -16.52 6.60
C VAL A 264 -1.16 -17.45 7.49
N GLY A 265 -2.07 -16.88 8.31
CA GLY A 265 -2.99 -17.63 9.15
C GLY A 265 -3.97 -18.52 8.38
N PHE A 266 -4.37 -19.62 9.00
CA PHE A 266 -5.12 -20.70 8.34
C PHE A 266 -6.44 -20.25 7.71
N ASP A 267 -7.19 -19.37 8.38
CA ASP A 267 -8.55 -19.00 7.96
C ASP A 267 -8.60 -18.24 6.63
N ARG A 268 -7.57 -17.46 6.34
CA ARG A 268 -7.51 -16.56 5.18
C ARG A 268 -6.33 -16.87 4.26
N ALA A 269 -5.51 -17.87 4.59
CA ALA A 269 -4.35 -18.25 3.81
C ALA A 269 -4.72 -18.61 2.37
N SER A 270 -3.98 -18.04 1.43
CA SER A 270 -4.07 -18.36 0.01
C SER A 270 -2.68 -18.29 -0.61
N GLY A 271 -2.44 -19.03 -1.70
CA GLY A 271 -1.12 -19.08 -2.35
C GLY A 271 -0.06 -19.91 -1.60
N PHE A 272 -0.41 -20.60 -0.51
CA PHE A 272 0.53 -21.50 0.17
C PHE A 272 0.85 -22.73 -0.68
N THR A 273 2.12 -23.09 -0.75
CA THR A 273 2.61 -24.32 -1.38
C THR A 273 3.72 -24.95 -0.54
N SER A 274 3.77 -26.28 -0.49
CA SER A 274 4.87 -27.01 0.14
C SER A 274 5.04 -28.41 -0.44
N SER A 275 6.26 -28.94 -0.41
CA SER A 275 6.58 -30.30 -0.86
C SER A 275 5.95 -31.40 0.01
N ASP A 276 5.58 -31.10 1.25
CA ASP A 276 4.97 -32.03 2.20
C ASP A 276 3.44 -31.86 2.36
N GLY A 277 2.84 -31.04 1.49
CA GLY A 277 1.40 -30.90 1.31
C GLY A 277 0.82 -29.59 1.82
N ALA A 278 -0.48 -29.61 2.12
CA ALA A 278 -1.24 -28.43 2.52
C ALA A 278 -0.88 -27.90 3.92
N LEU A 279 -1.23 -26.64 4.19
CA LEU A 279 -1.12 -26.00 5.50
C LEU A 279 -1.86 -26.81 6.59
N ARG A 280 -1.31 -26.86 7.81
CA ARG A 280 -1.87 -27.63 8.93
C ARG A 280 -2.40 -26.71 10.02
N HIS A 281 -3.70 -26.78 10.27
CA HIS A 281 -4.35 -25.96 11.30
C HIS A 281 -4.06 -26.46 12.73
N ALA A 282 -3.76 -25.52 13.64
CA ALA A 282 -3.69 -25.64 15.09
C ALA A 282 -2.75 -26.74 15.61
N ARG A 283 -1.77 -27.16 14.81
CA ARG A 283 -0.79 -28.19 15.18
C ARG A 283 0.61 -27.83 14.70
N GLU A 284 1.60 -28.24 15.49
CA GLU A 284 2.99 -28.13 15.08
C GLU A 284 3.26 -29.06 13.88
N HIS A 285 3.95 -28.53 12.88
CA HIS A 285 4.36 -29.27 11.70
C HIS A 285 5.70 -28.71 11.20
N THR A 286 6.61 -29.61 10.83
CA THR A 286 7.89 -29.23 10.22
C THR A 286 7.73 -29.20 8.71
N TYR A 287 7.65 -28.00 8.14
CA TYR A 287 7.50 -27.79 6.71
C TYR A 287 8.83 -27.89 5.97
N ALA A 288 8.81 -28.53 4.80
CA ALA A 288 9.99 -28.72 3.96
C ALA A 288 10.28 -27.55 3.00
N GLY A 289 9.42 -26.53 2.95
CA GLY A 289 9.46 -25.49 1.92
C GLY A 289 8.89 -25.95 0.57
N ALA A 290 9.17 -25.20 -0.48
CA ALA A 290 8.84 -25.52 -1.86
C ALA A 290 10.05 -25.26 -2.77
N PRO A 291 10.32 -26.10 -3.78
CA PRO A 291 11.50 -25.96 -4.65
C PRO A 291 11.41 -24.76 -5.59
N SER A 292 10.20 -24.32 -5.91
CA SER A 292 9.92 -23.13 -6.71
C SER A 292 8.55 -22.56 -6.35
N LEU A 293 8.39 -21.26 -6.61
CA LEU A 293 7.18 -20.49 -6.34
C LEU A 293 6.78 -19.74 -7.61
N ARG A 294 5.49 -19.75 -7.95
CA ARG A 294 4.89 -18.81 -8.91
C ARG A 294 4.65 -17.47 -8.22
N THR A 295 4.44 -16.41 -9.00
CA THR A 295 4.05 -15.09 -8.47
C THR A 295 2.84 -15.23 -7.55
N ASN A 296 2.90 -14.59 -6.39
CA ASN A 296 1.90 -14.65 -5.32
C ASN A 296 1.76 -16.01 -4.63
N GLU A 297 2.75 -16.89 -4.77
CA GLU A 297 2.89 -18.08 -3.93
C GLU A 297 3.93 -17.87 -2.83
N TRP A 298 3.71 -18.57 -1.71
CA TRP A 298 4.60 -18.56 -0.56
C TRP A 298 4.68 -19.94 0.10
N THR A 299 5.71 -20.13 0.92
CA THR A 299 5.96 -21.38 1.62
C THR A 299 6.59 -21.15 2.98
N LEU A 300 6.52 -22.18 3.83
CA LEU A 300 7.16 -22.25 5.14
C LEU A 300 8.25 -23.32 5.11
N ALA A 301 9.37 -23.06 5.78
CA ALA A 301 10.37 -24.07 6.11
C ALA A 301 10.66 -24.05 7.61
N GLY A 302 10.85 -25.22 8.23
CA GLY A 302 11.06 -25.37 9.68
C GLY A 302 9.78 -25.70 10.45
N THR A 303 9.84 -25.68 11.79
CA THR A 303 8.74 -26.13 12.66
C THR A 303 7.82 -24.97 13.03
N TRP A 304 6.61 -24.99 12.47
CA TRP A 304 5.60 -23.94 12.65
C TRP A 304 4.30 -24.52 13.21
N LYS A 305 3.60 -23.72 14.02
CA LYS A 305 2.19 -23.95 14.36
C LYS A 305 1.36 -22.87 13.68
N VAL A 306 0.44 -23.24 12.80
CA VAL A 306 -0.41 -22.28 12.08
C VAL A 306 -1.77 -22.21 12.77
N GLU A 307 -2.09 -21.07 13.35
CA GLU A 307 -3.38 -20.74 13.96
C GLU A 307 -4.27 -20.01 12.94
N ASP A 308 -5.47 -19.62 13.34
CA ASP A 308 -6.45 -18.93 12.49
C ASP A 308 -5.87 -17.66 11.82
N GLU A 309 -5.22 -16.79 12.59
CA GLU A 309 -4.73 -15.48 12.12
C GLU A 309 -3.22 -15.43 11.80
N PHE A 310 -2.41 -16.35 12.31
CA PHE A 310 -0.95 -16.29 12.19
C PHE A 310 -0.26 -17.65 12.16
N ALA A 311 0.99 -17.68 11.67
CA ALA A 311 1.91 -18.79 11.89
C ALA A 311 2.93 -18.44 13.00
N LEU A 312 3.03 -19.32 14.01
CA LEU A 312 3.97 -19.24 15.11
C LEU A 312 5.19 -20.13 14.86
N LEU A 313 6.38 -19.53 14.90
CA LEU A 313 7.62 -20.28 14.80
C LEU A 313 7.98 -20.95 16.13
N ARG A 314 8.23 -22.27 16.10
CA ARG A 314 8.54 -23.06 17.30
C ARG A 314 10.02 -23.29 17.53
N GLN A 315 10.85 -23.19 16.49
CA GLN A 315 12.29 -23.44 16.54
C GLN A 315 13.07 -22.38 15.74
N PRO A 316 14.30 -22.00 16.16
CA PRO A 316 15.18 -21.17 15.35
C PRO A 316 15.41 -21.71 13.94
N GLY A 317 15.70 -20.82 12.99
CA GLY A 317 16.03 -21.18 11.61
C GLY A 317 14.82 -21.42 10.70
N GLY A 318 13.60 -21.20 11.21
CA GLY A 318 12.40 -21.23 10.38
C GLY A 318 12.38 -20.09 9.35
N ARG A 319 11.86 -20.38 8.17
CA ARG A 319 11.81 -19.45 7.05
C ARG A 319 10.42 -19.29 6.46
N ILE A 320 10.17 -18.10 5.92
CA ILE A 320 9.03 -17.83 5.03
C ILE A 320 9.60 -17.31 3.72
N THR A 321 9.21 -17.91 2.61
CA THR A 321 9.64 -17.51 1.26
C THR A 321 8.41 -17.09 0.46
N TYR A 322 8.49 -15.98 -0.26
CA TYR A 322 7.40 -15.43 -1.06
C TYR A 322 7.94 -14.96 -2.42
N ARG A 323 7.24 -15.27 -3.52
CA ARG A 323 7.54 -14.74 -4.86
C ARG A 323 6.60 -13.59 -5.19
N PHE A 324 7.11 -12.36 -5.25
CA PHE A 324 6.29 -11.14 -5.37
C PHE A 324 6.70 -10.26 -6.54
N ARG A 325 5.80 -9.32 -6.88
CA ARG A 325 6.08 -8.18 -7.76
C ARG A 325 5.45 -6.91 -7.19
N ALA A 326 6.30 -6.11 -6.56
CA ALA A 326 6.00 -4.81 -5.98
C ALA A 326 7.30 -4.04 -5.73
N ARG A 327 7.22 -2.74 -5.42
CA ARG A 327 8.40 -1.98 -4.96
C ARG A 327 8.73 -2.34 -3.53
N ASP A 328 7.73 -2.25 -2.66
CA ASP A 328 7.89 -2.47 -1.22
C ASP A 328 7.27 -3.83 -0.83
N LEU A 329 7.94 -4.55 0.07
CA LEU A 329 7.39 -5.73 0.73
C LEU A 329 7.41 -5.50 2.24
N HIS A 330 6.25 -5.70 2.84
CA HIS A 330 6.04 -5.59 4.27
C HIS A 330 5.50 -6.91 4.81
N LEU A 331 5.71 -7.14 6.11
CA LEU A 331 5.15 -8.29 6.82
C LEU A 331 4.65 -7.81 8.18
N VAL A 332 3.41 -8.14 8.50
CA VAL A 332 2.85 -7.96 9.84
C VAL A 332 3.41 -9.06 10.73
N LEU A 333 4.20 -8.66 11.72
CA LEU A 333 4.94 -9.55 12.61
C LEU A 333 4.68 -9.18 14.07
N GLY A 334 4.83 -10.16 14.95
CA GLY A 334 4.83 -9.97 16.40
C GLY A 334 5.68 -11.02 17.11
N SER A 335 5.89 -10.81 18.41
CA SER A 335 6.52 -11.80 19.28
C SER A 335 5.48 -12.41 20.22
N ASP A 336 5.52 -13.73 20.38
CA ASP A 336 4.58 -14.51 21.19
C ASP A 336 4.62 -14.15 22.69
N ASN A 337 5.81 -13.82 23.19
CA ASN A 337 6.08 -13.54 24.61
C ASN A 337 6.69 -12.14 24.82
N GLY A 338 6.64 -11.28 23.80
CA GLY A 338 7.24 -9.95 23.81
C GLY A 338 8.77 -9.93 23.77
N GLN A 339 9.44 -11.08 23.68
CA GLN A 339 10.90 -11.12 23.52
C GLN A 339 11.30 -10.74 22.10
N PRO A 340 12.40 -10.00 21.91
CA PRO A 340 12.88 -9.66 20.58
C PRO A 340 13.20 -10.92 19.75
N VAL A 341 12.71 -10.99 18.51
CA VAL A 341 13.04 -12.09 17.57
C VAL A 341 13.89 -11.54 16.44
N ARG A 342 15.15 -11.96 16.36
CA ARG A 342 16.06 -11.52 15.29
C ARG A 342 15.73 -12.27 14.00
N PHE A 343 15.93 -11.59 12.88
CA PHE A 343 15.74 -12.20 11.56
C PHE A 343 16.77 -11.70 10.55
N ARG A 344 16.84 -12.40 9.42
CA ARG A 344 17.60 -12.01 8.24
C ARG A 344 16.75 -12.18 7.00
N VAL A 345 16.69 -11.16 6.15
CA VAL A 345 16.00 -11.20 4.86
C VAL A 345 16.97 -11.33 3.70
N SER A 346 16.52 -11.94 2.61
CA SER A 346 17.21 -11.96 1.33
C SER A 346 16.25 -11.73 0.18
N ILE A 347 16.78 -11.14 -0.91
CA ILE A 347 16.12 -11.02 -2.21
C ILE A 347 16.93 -11.79 -3.23
N ASP A 348 16.29 -12.73 -3.91
CA ASP A 348 16.91 -13.66 -4.87
C ASP A 348 18.18 -14.33 -4.30
N GLY A 349 18.13 -14.72 -3.01
CA GLY A 349 19.22 -15.37 -2.30
C GLY A 349 20.39 -14.47 -1.91
N ARG A 350 20.25 -13.14 -2.04
CA ARG A 350 21.29 -12.16 -1.67
C ARG A 350 20.77 -11.18 -0.63
N PRO A 351 21.64 -10.58 0.21
CA PRO A 351 21.24 -9.47 1.06
C PRO A 351 20.63 -8.32 0.24
N PRO A 352 19.66 -7.56 0.79
CA PRO A 352 18.94 -6.54 0.04
C PRO A 352 19.82 -5.37 -0.41
N GLY A 353 20.96 -5.11 0.26
CA GLY A 353 21.84 -4.00 -0.13
C GLY A 353 21.10 -2.67 0.00
N GLN A 354 21.02 -1.90 -1.09
CA GLN A 354 20.29 -0.62 -1.13
C GLN A 354 18.76 -0.80 -1.20
N ASP A 355 18.27 -2.00 -1.50
CA ASP A 355 16.83 -2.29 -1.56
C ASP A 355 16.25 -2.65 -0.17
N HIS A 356 16.99 -2.37 0.91
CA HIS A 356 16.54 -2.65 2.27
C HIS A 356 15.36 -1.74 2.67
N GLY A 357 14.45 -2.27 3.47
CA GLY A 357 13.35 -1.50 4.03
C GLY A 357 13.78 -0.72 5.28
N ALA A 358 12.88 0.08 5.84
CA ALA A 358 13.18 0.83 7.06
C ALA A 358 13.41 -0.06 8.30
N ASP A 359 12.93 -1.30 8.29
CA ASP A 359 13.07 -2.25 9.40
C ASP A 359 14.16 -3.31 9.17
N THR A 360 14.97 -3.14 8.11
CA THR A 360 16.10 -4.01 7.78
C THR A 360 17.34 -3.20 7.48
N ASP A 361 18.52 -3.72 7.84
CA ASP A 361 19.79 -3.16 7.37
C ASP A 361 20.14 -3.68 5.96
N ALA A 362 21.22 -3.13 5.37
CA ALA A 362 21.69 -3.56 4.04
C ALA A 362 22.12 -5.03 3.97
N GLN A 363 22.40 -5.67 5.11
CA GLN A 363 22.69 -7.10 5.24
C GLN A 363 21.42 -7.94 5.48
N GLY A 364 20.25 -7.30 5.44
CA GLY A 364 18.93 -7.89 5.64
C GLY A 364 18.61 -8.18 7.10
N ARG A 365 19.41 -7.72 8.07
CA ARG A 365 19.19 -8.03 9.48
C ARG A 365 18.15 -7.09 10.06
N GLY A 366 17.31 -7.62 10.94
CA GLY A 366 16.32 -6.86 11.67
C GLY A 366 15.89 -7.57 12.95
N THR A 367 14.97 -6.98 13.68
CA THR A 367 14.43 -7.56 14.91
C THR A 367 12.96 -7.21 15.07
N VAL A 368 12.14 -8.23 15.31
CA VAL A 368 10.73 -8.06 15.70
C VAL A 368 10.70 -7.73 17.19
N GLN A 369 10.15 -6.58 17.54
CA GLN A 369 10.08 -6.07 18.92
C GLN A 369 8.65 -5.87 19.42
N SER A 370 7.72 -5.62 18.50
CA SER A 370 6.30 -5.39 18.78
C SER A 370 5.42 -5.95 17.67
N GLN A 371 4.13 -6.13 17.95
CA GLN A 371 3.13 -6.49 16.95
C GLN A 371 2.80 -5.26 16.09
N ARG A 372 3.30 -5.23 14.85
CA ARG A 372 3.05 -4.16 13.87
C ARG A 372 3.43 -4.59 12.46
N LEU A 373 3.25 -3.70 11.49
CA LEU A 373 3.82 -3.81 10.16
C LEU A 373 5.33 -3.52 10.18
N TYR A 374 6.12 -4.37 9.52
CA TYR A 374 7.55 -4.16 9.27
C TYR A 374 7.80 -3.97 7.77
N GLN A 375 8.48 -2.89 7.38
CA GLN A 375 8.95 -2.69 6.01
C GLN A 375 10.30 -3.37 5.82
N LEU A 376 10.28 -4.50 5.12
CA LEU A 376 11.43 -5.38 5.01
C LEU A 376 12.26 -5.11 3.76
N VAL A 377 11.61 -4.63 2.70
CA VAL A 377 12.23 -4.37 1.39
C VAL A 377 11.60 -3.11 0.80
N ARG A 378 12.43 -2.26 0.19
CA ARG A 378 12.03 -1.11 -0.62
C ARG A 378 12.94 -1.02 -1.83
N GLN A 379 12.48 -1.55 -2.96
CA GLN A 379 13.32 -1.70 -4.15
C GLN A 379 13.43 -0.41 -4.96
N ALA A 380 14.59 -0.18 -5.57
CA ALA A 380 14.74 0.88 -6.57
C ALA A 380 13.97 0.60 -7.87
N SER A 381 13.79 -0.70 -8.22
CA SER A 381 13.09 -1.13 -9.44
C SER A 381 11.75 -1.81 -9.09
N PRO A 382 10.59 -1.14 -9.27
CA PRO A 382 9.29 -1.63 -8.81
C PRO A 382 8.67 -2.73 -9.68
N HIS A 383 9.24 -3.02 -10.86
CA HIS A 383 8.67 -3.97 -11.83
C HIS A 383 9.25 -5.38 -11.75
N ALA A 384 10.38 -5.55 -11.08
CA ALA A 384 11.06 -6.83 -11.05
C ALA A 384 10.26 -7.82 -10.20
N GLU A 385 10.05 -9.02 -10.75
CA GLU A 385 9.56 -10.13 -9.95
C GLU A 385 10.71 -10.79 -9.19
N ARG A 386 10.52 -10.98 -7.89
CA ARG A 386 11.60 -11.27 -6.94
C ARG A 386 11.18 -12.36 -5.98
N THR A 387 12.15 -13.13 -5.51
CA THR A 387 11.96 -14.09 -4.43
C THR A 387 12.46 -13.46 -3.15
N PHE A 388 11.55 -13.18 -2.24
CA PHE A 388 11.85 -12.78 -0.87
C PHE A 388 11.95 -14.01 0.02
N GLU A 389 12.91 -14.02 0.92
CA GLU A 389 12.98 -14.96 2.03
C GLU A 389 13.31 -14.21 3.33
N ILE A 390 12.62 -14.58 4.41
CA ILE A 390 12.98 -14.20 5.77
C ILE A 390 13.29 -15.45 6.59
N GLU A 391 14.48 -15.47 7.20
CA GLU A 391 14.90 -16.48 8.18
C GLU A 391 14.88 -15.87 9.57
N PHE A 392 14.20 -16.52 10.50
CA PHE A 392 14.15 -16.11 11.91
C PHE A 392 15.22 -16.84 12.70
N LEU A 393 16.09 -16.10 13.37
CA LEU A 393 17.24 -16.61 14.10
C LEU A 393 16.88 -17.07 15.52
N ASP A 394 15.70 -16.66 16.01
CA ASP A 394 15.14 -17.02 17.30
C ASP A 394 13.70 -17.55 17.09
N PRO A 395 13.16 -18.39 17.99
CA PRO A 395 11.79 -18.86 17.89
C PRO A 395 10.80 -17.80 18.40
N GLY A 396 9.50 -18.06 18.28
CA GLY A 396 8.46 -17.25 18.92
C GLY A 396 7.95 -16.07 18.08
N VAL A 397 8.37 -15.94 16.82
CA VAL A 397 7.71 -14.98 15.93
C VAL A 397 6.31 -15.47 15.56
N ARG A 398 5.36 -14.54 15.55
CA ARG A 398 4.04 -14.69 14.93
C ARG A 398 4.02 -13.89 13.63
N ALA A 399 3.74 -14.53 12.50
CA ALA A 399 3.61 -13.89 11.19
C ALA A 399 2.15 -13.92 10.71
N TYR A 400 1.62 -12.76 10.33
CA TYR A 400 0.18 -12.58 10.08
C TYR A 400 -0.13 -12.40 8.59
N ALA A 401 0.42 -11.37 7.94
CA ALA A 401 0.13 -11.07 6.55
C ALA A 401 1.26 -10.30 5.84
N PHE A 402 1.48 -10.63 4.57
CA PHE A 402 2.28 -9.84 3.65
C PHE A 402 1.44 -8.71 3.06
N THR A 403 2.02 -7.51 2.95
CA THR A 403 1.43 -6.37 2.24
C THR A 403 2.48 -5.64 1.41
N PHE A 404 2.04 -4.85 0.43
CA PHE A 404 2.89 -4.36 -0.64
C PHE A 404 2.72 -2.85 -0.89
N GLY A 405 3.65 -2.24 -1.63
CA GLY A 405 3.64 -0.80 -1.94
C GLY A 405 4.47 -0.41 -3.14
#